data_AF-A0A4Q2YIC3-F1
#
_entry.id   AF-A0A4Q2YIC3-F1
#
_cell.length_a   1.000
_cell.length_b   1.000
_cell.length_c   1.000
_cell.angle_alpha   90.00
_cell.angle_beta   90.00
_cell.angle_gamma   90.00
#
_symmetry.space_group_name_H-M   'P 1'
#
loop_
_entity.id
_entity.type
_entity.pdbx_description
1 polymer ?
#
loop_
_entity_poly.entity_id
_entity_poly.type
_entity_poly.pdbx_seq_one_letter_code
_entity_poly.pdbx_strand_id
1 'polypeptide(L)'
;MSLLFETIVKGSFLMDCLGVIGLGLISLSAVRLAQRWGSWGGTTMAAGAIALLTARLIVLLRPLLAEAGFLELSGDSASRLAFVLPTFLLTIGLAGVVWGVWAHERWLREASRH
;
A
#
# COMPACT_ATOMS: atom_id res chain seq x y z
N MET A 1 17.42 -28.40 13.58
CA MET A 1 16.42 -27.66 12.80
C MET A 1 16.77 -26.18 12.91
N SER A 2 17.08 -25.52 11.78
CA SER A 2 17.69 -24.19 11.82
C SER A 2 16.70 -23.12 12.28
N LEU A 3 17.17 -22.21 13.14
CA LEU A 3 16.43 -21.04 13.63
C LEU A 3 15.73 -20.27 12.50
N LEU A 4 16.39 -20.16 11.33
CA LEU A 4 15.84 -19.57 10.12
C LEU A 4 14.57 -20.27 9.61
N PHE A 5 14.52 -21.60 9.68
CA PHE A 5 13.36 -22.37 9.22
C PHE A 5 12.17 -22.20 10.16
N GLU A 6 12.44 -22.06 11.47
CA GLU A 6 11.39 -21.79 12.45
C GLU A 6 10.84 -20.36 12.34
N THR A 7 11.68 -19.37 12.05
CA THR A 7 11.24 -17.98 11.77
C THR A 7 10.47 -17.86 10.46
N ILE A 8 10.82 -18.66 9.44
CA ILE A 8 10.10 -18.69 8.15
C ILE A 8 8.74 -19.40 8.27
N VAL A 9 8.64 -20.43 9.13
CA VAL A 9 7.40 -21.23 9.29
C VAL A 9 6.47 -20.68 10.37
N LYS A 10 7.00 -20.08 11.45
CA LYS A 10 6.19 -19.42 12.50
C LYS A 10 5.92 -17.95 12.21
N GLY A 11 6.79 -17.29 11.45
CA GLY A 11 6.69 -15.87 11.15
C GLY A 11 5.92 -15.64 9.87
N SER A 12 4.91 -14.79 9.93
CA SER A 12 4.16 -14.19 8.82
C SER A 12 5.01 -13.57 7.68
N PHE A 13 6.34 -13.70 7.73
CA PHE A 13 7.33 -13.15 6.81
C PHE A 13 7.07 -13.49 5.34
N LEU A 14 6.76 -14.75 5.01
CA LEU A 14 6.43 -15.12 3.62
C LEU A 14 5.18 -14.39 3.11
N MET A 15 4.16 -14.28 3.96
CA MET A 15 2.91 -13.59 3.63
C MET A 15 3.12 -12.06 3.55
N ASP A 16 4.02 -11.53 4.36
CA ASP A 16 4.43 -10.13 4.34
C ASP A 16 5.19 -9.79 3.06
N CYS A 17 6.16 -10.62 2.65
CA CYS A 17 6.86 -10.49 1.38
C CYS A 17 5.91 -10.59 0.18
N LEU A 18 5.03 -11.59 0.16
CA LEU A 18 4.03 -11.75 -0.90
C LEU A 18 3.09 -10.53 -0.96
N GLY A 19 2.65 -10.02 0.19
CA GLY A 19 1.81 -8.82 0.26
C GLY A 19 2.50 -7.58 -0.29
N VAL A 20 3.77 -7.35 0.02
CA VAL A 20 4.55 -6.21 -0.51
C VAL A 20 4.77 -6.34 -2.01
N ILE A 21 5.18 -7.53 -2.48
CA ILE A 21 5.40 -7.78 -3.91
C ILE A 21 4.09 -7.61 -4.68
N GLY A 22 2.99 -8.19 -4.19
CA GLY A 22 1.67 -8.08 -4.80
C GLY A 22 1.18 -6.63 -4.90
N LEU A 23 1.23 -5.87 -3.81
CA LEU A 23 0.89 -4.44 -3.83
C LEU A 23 1.84 -3.63 -4.72
N GLY A 24 3.11 -4.01 -4.80
CA GLY A 24 4.10 -3.39 -5.68
C GLY A 24 3.73 -3.55 -7.15
N LEU A 25 3.38 -4.77 -7.56
CA LEU A 25 2.93 -5.06 -8.92
C LEU A 25 1.62 -4.35 -9.26
N ILE A 26 0.66 -4.32 -8.34
CA ILE A 26 -0.61 -3.59 -8.51
C ILE A 26 -0.34 -2.09 -8.69
N SER A 27 0.51 -1.51 -7.85
CA SER A 27 0.87 -0.08 -7.93
C SER A 27 1.56 0.23 -9.25
N LEU A 28 2.51 -0.59 -9.68
CA LEU A 28 3.21 -0.41 -10.96
C LEU A 28 2.24 -0.52 -12.15
N SER A 29 1.31 -1.48 -12.08
CA SER A 29 0.28 -1.68 -13.10
C SER A 29 -0.67 -0.49 -13.17
N ALA A 30 -1.04 0.06 -12.01
CA ALA A 30 -1.89 1.24 -11.90
C ALA A 30 -1.22 2.49 -12.48
N VAL A 31 0.06 2.71 -12.16
CA VAL A 31 0.86 3.82 -12.72
C VAL A 31 0.98 3.66 -14.24
N ARG A 32 1.27 2.46 -14.73
CA ARG A 32 1.34 2.20 -16.18
C ARG A 32 0.01 2.43 -16.88
N LEU A 33 -1.11 2.05 -16.27
CA LEU A 33 -2.45 2.32 -16.79
C LEU A 33 -2.73 3.83 -16.85
N ALA A 34 -2.39 4.55 -15.77
CA ALA A 34 -2.53 6.01 -15.69
C ALA A 34 -1.74 6.72 -16.80
N GLN A 35 -0.49 6.29 -17.05
CA GLN A 35 0.37 6.85 -18.09
C GLN A 35 -0.12 6.53 -19.51
N ARG A 36 -0.64 5.32 -19.75
CA ARG A 36 -1.11 4.91 -21.08
C ARG A 36 -2.37 5.64 -21.53
N TRP A 37 -3.32 5.85 -20.62
CA TRP A 37 -4.63 6.40 -20.96
C TRP A 37 -4.83 7.86 -20.56
N GLY A 38 -3.93 8.43 -19.74
CA GLY A 38 -4.02 9.83 -19.30
C GLY A 38 -5.30 10.16 -18.50
N SER A 39 -6.04 9.15 -18.03
CA SER A 39 -7.33 9.34 -17.38
C SER A 39 -7.19 9.70 -15.89
N TRP A 40 -8.08 10.55 -15.39
CA TRP A 40 -8.22 10.87 -13.96
C TRP A 40 -8.52 9.63 -13.08
N GLY A 41 -9.21 8.63 -13.63
CA GLY A 41 -9.43 7.35 -12.95
C GLY A 41 -8.14 6.55 -12.74
N GLY A 42 -7.26 6.54 -13.75
CA GLY A 42 -5.96 5.87 -13.64
C GLY A 42 -5.05 6.51 -12.59
N THR A 43 -5.00 7.84 -12.51
CA THR A 43 -4.15 8.55 -11.54
C THR A 43 -4.64 8.35 -10.10
N THR A 44 -5.95 8.39 -9.87
CA THR A 44 -6.56 8.11 -8.54
C THR A 44 -6.37 6.65 -8.12
N MET A 45 -6.46 5.70 -9.06
CA MET A 45 -6.15 4.29 -8.81
C MET A 45 -4.67 4.09 -8.42
N ALA A 46 -3.76 4.75 -9.13
CA ALA A 46 -2.32 4.68 -8.86
C ALA A 46 -1.97 5.27 -7.48
N ALA A 47 -2.54 6.44 -7.14
CA ALA A 47 -2.36 7.05 -5.83
C ALA A 47 -2.88 6.15 -4.70
N GLY A 48 -4.06 5.54 -4.89
CA GLY A 48 -4.63 4.58 -3.94
C GLY A 48 -3.74 3.36 -3.73
N ALA A 49 -3.22 2.77 -4.81
CA ALA A 49 -2.33 1.61 -4.74
C ALA A 49 -0.99 1.94 -4.03
N ILE A 50 -0.41 3.11 -4.31
CA ILE A 50 0.80 3.59 -3.63
C ILE A 50 0.52 3.83 -2.14
N ALA A 51 -0.65 4.36 -1.77
CA ALA A 51 -1.04 4.53 -0.38
C ALA A 51 -1.15 3.18 0.36
N LEU A 52 -1.74 2.16 -0.27
CA LEU A 52 -1.79 0.80 0.28
C LEU A 52 -0.39 0.21 0.49
N LEU A 53 0.49 0.36 -0.49
CA LEU A 53 1.88 -0.11 -0.40
C LEU A 53 2.64 0.61 0.72
N THR A 54 2.51 1.93 0.80
CA THR A 54 3.11 2.74 1.86
C THR A 54 2.60 2.31 3.24
N ALA A 55 1.30 2.10 3.40
CA ALA A 55 0.71 1.62 4.64
C ALA A 55 1.30 0.27 5.06
N ARG A 56 1.42 -0.66 4.11
CA ARG A 56 1.98 -1.99 4.34
C ARG A 56 3.45 -1.91 4.77
N LEU A 57 4.24 -1.06 4.13
CA LEU A 57 5.64 -0.84 4.51
C LEU A 57 5.77 -0.26 5.92
N ILE A 58 4.92 0.69 6.32
CA ILE A 58 4.93 1.25 7.68
C ILE A 58 4.64 0.16 8.73
N VAL A 59 3.67 -0.72 8.48
CA VAL A 59 3.36 -1.84 9.39
C VAL A 59 4.54 -2.78 9.54
N LEU A 60 5.27 -3.06 8.46
CA LEU A 60 6.44 -3.93 8.48
C LEU A 60 7.66 -3.28 9.13
N LEU A 61 7.85 -1.97 8.97
CA LEU A 61 8.95 -1.23 9.61
C LEU A 61 8.72 -1.02 11.11
N ARG A 62 7.48 -1.09 11.59
CA ARG A 62 7.14 -0.81 12.99
C ARG A 62 7.92 -1.63 14.03
N PRO A 63 8.01 -2.98 13.94
CA PRO A 63 8.80 -3.75 14.91
C PRO A 63 10.29 -3.35 14.88
N LEU A 64 10.83 -3.09 13.68
CA LEU A 64 12.23 -2.66 13.52
C LEU A 64 12.48 -1.28 14.16
N LEU A 65 11.56 -0.34 13.99
CA LEU A 65 11.61 0.99 14.59
C LEU A 65 11.43 0.96 16.12
N ALA A 66 10.68 -0.02 16.63
CA ALA A 66 10.47 -0.21 18.06
C ALA A 66 11.71 -0.80 18.72
N GLU A 67 12.32 -1.82 18.11
CA GLU A 67 13.55 -2.46 18.59
C GLU A 67 14.74 -1.50 18.59
N ALA A 68 14.80 -0.59 17.62
CA ALA A 68 15.84 0.46 17.55
C ALA A 68 15.64 1.62 18.54
N GLY A 69 14.58 1.62 19.37
CA GLY A 69 14.25 2.72 20.29
C GLY A 69 13.82 4.02 19.60
N PHE A 70 13.66 4.01 18.28
CA PHE A 70 13.36 5.20 17.48
C PHE A 70 11.97 5.77 17.79
N LEU A 71 10.99 4.90 18.06
CA LEU A 71 9.63 5.29 18.44
C LEU A 71 9.56 5.97 19.81
N GLU A 72 10.45 5.61 20.74
CA GLU A 72 10.53 6.24 22.07
C GLU A 72 11.25 7.60 21.98
N LEU A 73 12.31 7.70 21.19
CA LEU A 73 13.05 8.93 20.93
C LEU A 73 12.24 9.98 20.15
N SER A 74 11.32 9.54 19.27
CA SER A 74 10.49 10.41 18.45
C SER A 74 9.31 11.04 19.20
N GLY A 75 9.10 10.65 20.45
CA GLY A 75 8.05 11.18 21.31
C GLY A 75 6.64 10.62 21.04
N ASP A 76 5.73 10.95 21.95
CA ASP A 76 4.39 10.36 22.08
C ASP A 76 3.48 10.59 20.86
N SER A 77 3.69 11.70 20.14
CA SER A 77 2.94 12.01 18.92
C SER A 77 3.33 11.12 17.75
N ALA A 78 4.63 10.83 17.59
CA ALA A 78 5.14 10.00 16.50
C ALA A 78 4.73 8.53 16.67
N SER A 79 4.76 8.04 17.92
CA SER A 79 4.30 6.69 18.24
C SER A 79 2.81 6.52 17.89
N ARG A 80 1.94 7.44 18.32
CA ARG A 80 0.51 7.44 17.97
C ARG A 80 0.28 7.49 16.46
N LEU A 81 1.03 8.34 15.74
CA LEU A 81 0.92 8.46 14.30
C LEU A 81 1.27 7.12 13.61
N ALA A 82 2.28 6.40 14.09
CA ALA A 82 2.68 5.09 13.54
C ALA A 82 1.59 4.01 13.65
N PHE A 83 0.64 4.14 14.59
CA PHE A 83 -0.53 3.24 14.68
C PHE A 83 -1.70 3.68 13.79
N VAL A 84 -1.96 4.99 13.77
CA VAL A 84 -3.15 5.55 13.14
C VAL A 84 -2.96 5.70 11.62
N LEU A 85 -1.77 6.14 11.19
CA LEU A 85 -1.46 6.43 9.80
C LEU A 85 -1.61 5.23 8.86
N PRO A 86 -1.15 4.01 9.19
CA PRO A 86 -1.36 2.85 8.32
C PRO A 86 -2.85 2.54 8.11
N THR A 87 -3.66 2.64 9.17
CA THR A 87 -5.10 2.37 9.09
C THR A 87 -5.81 3.37 8.18
N PHE A 88 -5.46 4.66 8.30
CA PHE A 88 -5.98 5.70 7.40
C PHE A 88 -5.53 5.47 5.95
N LEU A 89 -4.25 5.18 5.73
CA LEU A 89 -3.72 4.93 4.39
C LEU A 89 -4.32 3.67 3.74
N LEU A 90 -4.59 2.61 4.53
CA LEU A 90 -5.27 1.42 4.03
C LEU A 90 -6.70 1.75 3.59
N THR A 91 -7.42 2.53 4.40
CA THR A 91 -8.82 2.88 4.14
C THR A 91 -8.95 3.79 2.91
N ILE A 92 -8.19 4.90 2.91
CA ILE A 92 -8.20 5.86 1.81
C ILE A 92 -7.57 5.26 0.56
N GLY A 93 -6.53 4.45 0.71
CA GLY A 93 -5.87 3.75 -0.39
C GLY A 93 -6.83 2.79 -1.10
N LEU A 94 -7.58 1.98 -0.35
CA LEU A 94 -8.59 1.08 -0.90
C LEU A 94 -9.70 1.87 -1.59
N ALA A 95 -10.21 2.92 -0.94
CA ALA A 95 -11.22 3.80 -1.54
C ALA A 95 -10.72 4.44 -2.85
N GLY A 96 -9.46 4.88 -2.89
CA GLY A 96 -8.83 5.45 -4.07
C GLY A 96 -8.68 4.45 -5.22
N VAL A 97 -8.32 3.20 -4.92
CA VAL A 97 -8.28 2.13 -5.93
C VAL A 97 -9.68 1.85 -6.48
N VAL A 98 -10.68 1.63 -5.61
CA VAL A 98 -12.05 1.33 -6.03
C VAL A 98 -12.65 2.48 -6.84
N TRP A 99 -12.49 3.71 -6.35
CA TRP A 99 -12.96 4.89 -7.06
C TRP A 99 -12.24 5.08 -8.39
N GLY A 100 -10.93 4.87 -8.42
CA GLY A 100 -10.12 5.01 -9.63
C GLY A 100 -10.52 4.01 -10.72
N VAL A 101 -10.79 2.76 -10.36
CA VAL A 101 -11.31 1.73 -11.28
C VAL A 101 -12.65 2.16 -11.86
N TRP A 102 -13.60 2.55 -11.01
CA TRP A 102 -14.93 2.99 -11.46
C TRP A 102 -14.86 4.23 -12.37
N ALA A 103 -14.06 5.22 -11.99
CA ALA A 103 -13.87 6.43 -12.77
C ALA A 103 -13.18 6.15 -14.11
N HIS A 104 -12.22 5.22 -14.14
CA HIS A 104 -11.55 4.80 -15.37
C HIS A 104 -12.51 4.08 -16.32
N GLU A 105 -13.34 3.16 -15.82
CA GLU A 105 -14.37 2.50 -16.63
C GLU A 105 -15.37 3.50 -17.20
N ARG A 106 -15.83 4.46 -16.39
CA ARG A 106 -16.74 5.50 -16.85
C ARG A 106 -16.14 6.32 -17.98
N TRP A 107 -14.87 6.71 -17.83
CA TRP A 107 -14.14 7.45 -18.86
C TRP A 107 -14.01 6.65 -20.16
N LEU A 108 -13.73 5.34 -20.10
CA LEU A 108 -13.67 4.47 -21.29
C LEU A 108 -15.03 4.37 -22.00
N ARG A 109 -16.14 4.28 -21.25
CA ARG A 109 -17.49 4.25 -21.83
C ARG A 109 -17.84 5.56 -22.53
N GLU A 110 -17.45 6.70 -21.95
CA GLU A 110 -17.66 8.02 -22.56
C GLU A 110 -16.80 8.17 -23.83
N ALA A 111 -15.53 7.73 -23.80
CA ALA A 111 -14.66 7.74 -24.98
C ALA A 111 -15.17 6.85 -26.13
N SER A 112 -15.81 5.72 -25.83
CA SER A 112 -16.35 4.80 -26.86
C SER A 112 -17.64 5.29 -27.55
N ARG A 113 -18.26 6.35 -27.06
CA ARG A 113 -19.51 6.91 -27.62
C ARG A 113 -19.25 8.01 -28.67
N HIS A 114 -18.01 8.43 -28.81
CA HIS A 114 -17.56 9.43 -29.79
C HIS A 114 -16.71 8.76 -30.87
#